data_AF-A0A661PPF1-F1
#
_entry.id   AF-A0A661PPF1-F1
#
_cell.length_a   1.000
_cell.length_b   1.000
_cell.length_c   1.000
_cell.angle_alpha   90.00
_cell.angle_beta   90.00
_cell.angle_gamma   90.00
#
_symmetry.space_group_name_H-M   'P 1'
#
loop_
_entity.id
_entity.type
_entity.pdbx_description
1 polymer ?
#
loop_
_entity_poly.entity_id
_entity_poly.type
_entity_poly.pdbx_seq_one_letter_code
_entity_poly.pdbx_strand_id
1 'polypeptide(L)'
;FDELKIAKADGSYYKEMSKIEKMDLLILDDYGLKPLDGSQKIMLLELFEDRHGKKSTIIASQLPVNQWHAFIKEDTLADAILDRVVHGSHRIELKTEVSMREIYKNV
;
A
#
# COMPACT_ATOMS: atom_id res chain seq x y z
N PHE A 1 2.30 -8.96 -3.78
CA PHE A 1 2.17 -9.84 -2.59
C PHE A 1 2.40 -11.31 -2.89
N ASP A 2 2.02 -11.83 -4.06
CA ASP A 2 2.20 -13.27 -4.35
C ASP A 2 3.68 -13.70 -4.31
N GLU A 3 4.58 -12.86 -4.81
CA GLU A 3 6.04 -13.09 -4.68
C GLU A 3 6.49 -13.12 -3.22
N LEU A 4 6.00 -12.24 -2.36
CA LEU A 4 6.31 -12.25 -0.91
C LEU A 4 5.72 -13.48 -0.22
N LYS A 5 4.57 -14.00 -0.67
CA LYS A 5 4.03 -15.28 -0.17
C LYS A 5 4.91 -16.46 -0.57
N ILE A 6 5.37 -16.49 -1.82
CA ILE A 6 6.31 -17.52 -2.30
C ILE A 6 7.62 -17.43 -1.49
N ALA A 7 8.15 -16.21 -1.31
CA ALA A 7 9.34 -15.96 -0.51
C ALA A 7 9.17 -16.43 0.95
N LYS A 8 7.96 -16.35 1.50
CA LYS A 8 7.65 -16.88 2.83
C LYS A 8 7.65 -18.40 2.86
N ALA A 9 7.21 -19.06 1.80
CA ALA A 9 7.22 -20.52 1.69
C ALA A 9 8.63 -21.10 1.45
N ASP A 10 9.51 -20.37 0.74
CA ASP A 10 10.88 -20.82 0.43
C ASP A 10 11.96 -20.29 1.39
N GLY A 11 11.58 -19.51 2.39
CA GLY A 11 12.47 -18.96 3.43
C GLY A 11 13.23 -17.68 3.02
N SER A 12 13.00 -17.15 1.82
CA SER A 12 13.63 -15.91 1.34
C SER A 12 12.90 -14.62 1.75
N TYR A 13 11.78 -14.71 2.47
CA TYR A 13 10.93 -13.56 2.84
C TYR A 13 11.68 -12.35 3.40
N TYR A 14 12.48 -12.54 4.46
CA TYR A 14 13.21 -11.43 5.08
C TYR A 14 14.24 -10.79 4.14
N LYS A 15 14.81 -11.58 3.23
CA LYS A 15 15.73 -11.06 2.21
C LYS A 15 15.00 -10.15 1.23
N GLU A 16 13.83 -10.58 0.76
CA GLU A 16 13.02 -9.78 -0.16
C GLU A 16 12.42 -8.54 0.53
N MET A 17 11.91 -8.67 1.75
CA MET A 17 11.41 -7.53 2.51
C MET A 17 12.51 -6.49 2.76
N SER A 18 13.71 -6.92 3.17
CA SER A 18 14.85 -6.03 3.38
C SER A 18 15.27 -5.28 2.11
N LYS A 19 15.11 -5.88 0.92
CA LYS A 19 15.35 -5.17 -0.35
C LYS A 19 14.33 -4.06 -0.56
N ILE A 20 13.05 -4.34 -0.34
CA ILE A 20 11.96 -3.38 -0.51
C ILE A 20 12.09 -2.22 0.50
N GLU A 21 12.36 -2.54 1.76
CA GLU A 21 12.56 -1.55 2.83
C GLU A 21 13.69 -0.56 2.52
N LYS A 22 14.77 -1.02 1.87
CA LYS A 22 15.94 -0.18 1.54
C LYS A 22 15.70 0.77 0.37
N MET A 23 14.64 0.58 -0.42
CA MET A 23 14.34 1.45 -1.55
C MET A 23 14.05 2.89 -1.06
N ASP A 24 14.70 3.87 -1.69
CA ASP A 24 14.50 5.29 -1.36
C ASP A 24 13.05 5.74 -1.57
N LEU A 25 12.42 5.19 -2.62
CA LEU A 25 11.02 5.38 -2.95
C LEU A 25 10.36 4.02 -3.20
N LEU A 26 9.27 3.77 -2.47
CA LEU A 26 8.35 2.67 -2.74
C LEU A 26 7.05 3.24 -3.30
N ILE A 27 6.54 2.67 -4.39
CA ILE A 27 5.24 3.02 -4.96
C ILE A 27 4.33 1.81 -4.83
N LEU A 28 3.22 1.98 -4.11
CA LEU A 28 2.12 1.03 -4.04
C LEU A 28 1.00 1.52 -4.93
N ASP A 29 0.88 0.91 -6.11
CA ASP A 29 -0.20 1.20 -7.05
C ASP A 29 -1.43 0.32 -6.81
N ASP A 30 -2.60 0.79 -7.24
CA ASP A 30 -3.90 0.10 -7.11
C ASP A 30 -4.25 -0.38 -5.68
N TYR A 31 -3.82 0.37 -4.65
CA TYR A 31 -4.19 0.06 -3.27
C TYR A 31 -5.71 0.11 -3.08
N GLY A 32 -6.29 -0.89 -2.43
CA GLY A 32 -7.73 -0.96 -2.20
C GLY A 32 -8.54 -1.68 -3.28
N LEU A 33 -7.92 -2.10 -4.40
CA LEU A 33 -8.66 -2.70 -5.51
C LEU A 33 -9.11 -4.16 -5.25
N LYS A 34 -8.30 -4.93 -4.52
CA LYS A 34 -8.60 -6.32 -4.15
C LYS A 34 -8.55 -6.47 -2.62
N PRO A 35 -9.44 -7.27 -2.01
CA PRO A 35 -9.39 -7.51 -0.58
C PRO A 35 -8.06 -8.16 -0.20
N LEU A 36 -7.52 -7.74 0.95
CA LEU A 36 -6.31 -8.30 1.53
C LEU A 36 -6.67 -9.49 2.42
N ASP A 37 -5.97 -10.61 2.26
CA ASP A 37 -6.03 -11.67 3.26
C ASP A 37 -5.20 -11.32 4.51
N GLY A 38 -5.38 -12.08 5.59
CA GLY A 38 -4.70 -11.80 6.87
C GLY A 38 -3.18 -11.77 6.75
N SER A 39 -2.58 -12.63 5.92
CA SER A 39 -1.12 -12.62 5.72
C SER A 39 -0.67 -11.34 5.03
N GLN A 40 -1.42 -10.85 4.05
CA GLN A 40 -1.12 -9.63 3.30
C GLN A 40 -1.25 -8.39 4.17
N LYS A 41 -2.23 -8.35 5.08
CA LYS A 41 -2.36 -7.24 6.04
C LYS A 41 -1.16 -7.15 6.97
N ILE A 42 -0.69 -8.29 7.48
CA ILE A 42 0.51 -8.35 8.33
C ILE A 42 1.75 -7.93 7.55
N MET A 43 1.93 -8.44 6.32
CA MET A 43 3.05 -8.01 5.44
C MET A 43 3.03 -6.51 5.17
N LEU A 44 1.85 -5.90 4.98
CA LEU A 44 1.71 -4.45 4.81
C LEU A 44 2.10 -3.69 6.07
N LEU A 45 1.66 -4.16 7.25
CA LEU A 45 2.03 -3.52 8.51
C LEU A 45 3.54 -3.55 8.72
N GLU A 46 4.19 -4.71 8.56
CA GLU A 46 5.65 -4.87 8.67
C GLU A 46 6.37 -3.90 7.72
N LEU A 47 5.99 -3.89 6.44
CA LEU A 47 6.57 -3.00 5.43
C LEU A 47 6.43 -1.52 5.79
N PHE A 48 5.25 -1.10 6.25
CA PHE A 48 5.04 0.30 6.62
C PHE A 48 5.74 0.67 7.92
N GLU A 49 5.82 -0.24 8.88
CA GLU A 49 6.56 -0.05 10.12
C GLU A 49 8.05 0.16 9.87
N ASP A 50 8.67 -0.69 9.06
CA ASP A 50 10.09 -0.60 8.78
C ASP A 50 10.45 0.67 8.01
N ARG A 51 9.54 1.18 7.18
CA ARG A 51 9.73 2.40 6.38
C ARG A 51 9.29 3.68 7.09
N HIS A 52 8.49 3.60 8.15
CA HIS A 52 7.90 4.76 8.83
C HIS A 52 8.99 5.73 9.33
N GLY A 53 8.91 6.98 8.90
CA GLY A 53 9.88 8.03 9.26
C GLY A 53 11.28 7.86 8.66
N LYS A 54 11.54 6.85 7.83
CA LYS A 54 12.88 6.55 7.28
C LYS A 54 12.99 6.75 5.77
N LYS A 55 11.99 6.31 5.01
CA LYS A 55 12.00 6.29 3.52
C LYS A 55 10.65 6.74 2.96
N SER A 56 10.63 7.20 1.70
CA SER A 56 9.41 7.74 1.09
C SER A 56 8.52 6.65 0.52
N THR A 57 7.21 6.75 0.74
CA THR A 57 6.24 5.81 0.17
C THR A 57 5.11 6.59 -0.51
N ILE A 58 4.83 6.27 -1.76
CA ILE A 58 3.66 6.76 -2.50
C ILE A 58 2.63 5.63 -2.55
N ILE A 59 1.38 5.96 -2.23
CA ILE A 59 0.27 5.03 -2.35
C ILE A 59 -0.75 5.65 -3.30
N ALA A 60 -1.01 4.98 -4.41
CA ALA A 60 -2.08 5.31 -5.33
C ALA A 60 -3.28 4.39 -5.05
N SER A 61 -4.45 4.98 -4.86
CA SER A 61 -5.68 4.25 -4.52
C SER A 61 -6.87 4.87 -5.23
N GLN A 62 -7.80 4.01 -5.64
CA GLN A 62 -9.13 4.43 -6.09
C GLN A 62 -10.10 4.61 -4.91
N LEU A 63 -9.74 4.12 -3.72
CA LEU A 63 -10.53 4.31 -2.51
C LEU A 63 -10.10 5.60 -1.82
N PRO A 64 -11.04 6.49 -1.44
CA PRO A 64 -10.71 7.63 -0.61
C PRO A 64 -10.17 7.14 0.74
N VAL A 65 -9.23 7.90 1.31
CA VAL A 65 -8.50 7.49 2.53
C VAL A 65 -9.43 7.19 3.70
N ASN A 66 -10.57 7.89 3.81
CA ASN A 66 -11.56 7.65 4.86
C ASN A 66 -12.25 6.27 4.77
N GLN A 67 -12.11 5.55 3.65
CA GLN A 67 -12.63 4.19 3.49
C GLN A 67 -11.56 3.12 3.76
N TRP A 68 -10.29 3.47 3.94
CA TRP A 68 -9.21 2.50 4.09
C TRP A 68 -9.35 1.65 5.37
N HIS A 69 -9.79 2.27 6.46
CA HIS A 69 -10.04 1.53 7.71
C HIS A 69 -11.06 0.40 7.49
N ALA A 70 -12.20 0.73 6.87
CA ALA A 70 -13.24 -0.23 6.54
C ALA A 70 -12.80 -1.27 5.50
N PHE A 71 -11.91 -0.90 4.58
CA PHE A 71 -11.35 -1.81 3.57
C PHE A 71 -10.44 -2.90 4.18
N ILE A 72 -9.62 -2.55 5.18
CA ILE A 72 -8.73 -3.50 5.86
C ILE A 72 -9.52 -4.55 6.66
N LYS A 73 -10.72 -4.19 7.14
CA LYS A 73 -11.66 -5.11 7.85
C LYS A 73 -11.02 -5.82 9.05
N GLU A 74 -10.20 -5.10 9.81
CA GLU A 74 -9.53 -5.58 11.03
C GLU A 74 -9.03 -4.38 11.82
N ASP A 75 -9.83 -3.93 12.79
CA ASP A 75 -9.68 -2.62 13.45
C ASP A 75 -8.26 -2.39 13.98
N THR A 76 -7.70 -3.35 14.71
CA THR A 76 -6.34 -3.22 15.26
C THR A 76 -5.26 -3.04 14.19
N LEU A 77 -5.33 -3.80 13.09
CA LEU A 77 -4.37 -3.66 11.99
C LEU A 77 -4.63 -2.39 11.18
N ALA A 78 -5.90 -2.01 11.02
CA ALA A 78 -6.28 -0.81 10.32
C ALA A 78 -5.73 0.44 11.03
N ASP A 79 -5.93 0.55 12.34
CA ASP A 79 -5.38 1.63 13.15
C ASP A 79 -3.85 1.69 13.03
N ALA A 80 -3.16 0.56 13.22
CA ALA A 80 -1.71 0.49 13.16
C ALA A 80 -1.14 0.88 11.78
N ILE A 81 -1.79 0.44 10.69
CA ILE A 81 -1.39 0.79 9.32
C ILE A 81 -1.64 2.27 9.04
N LEU A 82 -2.85 2.78 9.36
CA LEU A 82 -3.23 4.15 9.08
C LEU A 82 -2.40 5.15 9.87
N ASP A 83 -2.06 4.86 11.12
CA ASP A 83 -1.16 5.70 11.92
C ASP A 83 0.20 5.90 11.22
N ARG A 84 0.76 4.81 10.65
CA ARG A 84 2.06 4.84 9.97
C ARG A 84 2.04 5.54 8.61
N VAL A 85 0.96 5.39 7.84
CA VAL A 85 0.94 5.85 6.42
C VAL A 85 0.04 7.04 6.15
N VAL A 86 -0.93 7.34 7.02
CA VAL A 86 -1.92 8.38 6.79
C VAL A 86 -1.67 9.60 7.68
N HIS A 87 -1.26 9.43 8.93
CA HIS A 87 -1.11 10.53 9.90
C HIS A 87 -0.13 11.62 9.42
N GLY A 88 1.06 11.23 8.95
CA GLY A 88 2.10 12.15 8.46
C GLY A 88 2.11 12.39 6.95
N SER A 89 1.06 11.95 6.23
CA SER A 89 1.06 11.97 4.77
C SER A 89 0.64 13.30 4.15
N HIS A 90 1.20 13.60 2.99
CA HIS A 90 0.60 14.55 2.05
C HIS A 90 -0.47 13.84 1.23
N ARG A 91 -1.70 14.36 1.25
CA ARG A 91 -2.82 13.80 0.49
C ARG A 91 -3.10 14.65 -0.72
N ILE A 92 -3.16 14.01 -1.89
CA ILE A 92 -3.54 14.64 -3.15
C ILE A 92 -4.81 13.95 -3.62
N GLU A 93 -5.94 14.60 -3.44
CA GLU A 93 -7.21 14.13 -3.98
C GLU A 93 -7.30 14.49 -5.46
N LEU A 94 -7.20 13.49 -6.31
CA LEU A 94 -7.37 13.67 -7.75
C LEU A 94 -8.87 13.69 -8.07
N LYS A 95 -9.30 14.76 -8.73
CA LYS A 95 -10.65 14.87 -9.29
C LYS A 95 -10.51 14.99 -10.80
N THR A 96 -11.19 14.13 -11.52
CA THR A 96 -11.26 14.19 -12.98
C THR A 96 -12.67 13.84 -13.42
N GLU A 97 -13.20 14.63 -14.36
CA GLU A 97 -14.51 14.38 -14.96
C GLU A 97 -14.44 13.26 -16.01
N VAL A 98 -13.25 13.01 -16.57
CA VAL A 98 -13.01 12.04 -17.65
C VAL A 98 -11.78 11.19 -17.37
N SER A 99 -11.81 9.93 -17.79
CA SER A 99 -10.64 9.06 -17.66
C SER A 99 -9.56 9.47 -18.67
N MET A 100 -8.29 9.46 -18.26
CA MET A 100 -7.18 9.61 -19.22
C MET A 100 -7.25 8.57 -20.35
N ARG A 101 -7.76 7.36 -20.07
CA ARG A 101 -7.95 6.32 -21.11
C ARG A 101 -8.98 6.71 -22.16
N GLU A 102 -9.98 7.51 -21.79
CA GLU A 102 -10.98 8.03 -22.73
C GLU A 102 -10.39 9.16 -23.57
N ILE A 103 -9.64 10.07 -22.95
CA ILE A 103 -8.95 11.16 -23.65
C ILE A 103 -8.05 10.60 -24.75
N TYR A 104 -7.21 9.62 -24.43
CA TYR A 104 -6.27 9.03 -25.40
C TYR A 104 -6.92 8.14 -26.47
N LYS A 105 -8.20 7.79 -26.35
CA LYS A 105 -8.92 7.12 -27.46
C LYS A 105 -9.34 8.09 -28.56
N ASN A 106 -9.38 9.38 -28.25
CA ASN A 106 -9.84 10.44 -29.15
C ASN A 106 -8.69 11.29 -29.72
N VAL A 107 -7.43 10.87 -29.48
CA VAL A 107 -6.19 11.44 -30.06
C VAL A 107 -5.63 10.43 -31.05
#